data_AF-A0A9D6LDW7-F1
#
_entry.id   AF-A0A9D6LDW7-F1
#
_cell.length_a   1.000
_cell.length_b   1.000
_cell.length_c   1.000
_cell.angle_alpha   90.00
_cell.angle_beta   90.00
_cell.angle_gamma   90.00
#
_symmetry.space_group_name_H-M   'P 1'
#
loop_
_entity.id
_entity.type
_entity.pdbx_description
1 polymer ?
#
loop_
_entity_poly.entity_id
_entity_poly.type
_entity_poly.pdbx_seq_one_letter_code
_entity_poly.pdbx_strand_id
1 'polypeptide(L)'
;MTHNELVLYLACSFAIGSIPFGWIIAKLWGISDLRTVGSSNIGATNVVRTAGWLPGALTFGLDFAKGVVPIVYFPDNLIWYGLLAVLGHCFSPFLTFRGGTGVSTPLGAMVAFNPWLGGVSILVYAVTLGVLRVSALGSLFAMLAGLSGTMLYAHTDAAKIAVALMVLVVLARHRENWNKLLNSAVAVALLAGLLATAPPAAGAADPETDFRGKPIVSKTKPLRVAALIPSLAEMVVDLGAGARLVGVPLYARLPKDLEGHVAQLGAYNAISAEVVYSLHPDLVLASMDGNDATMVGQLEKLGLRVVTINTQSLADIVRSAQIVATALGDPRNAKVAALKRTMEKTPPSKSVKTKVFVQIGWEPLVTISHATYIDELVRLAGGANIFADTSVKYPRPNPEEIIARNPDVIVICRLTDTGDEVDRARAFWERFQKLNAIKNHRLYVMPVDWLTKPGFNLMDGVKELQRIL
;
A
#
# COMPACT_ATOMS: atom_id res chain seq x y z
N MET A 1 37.74 -8.73 -20.00
CA MET A 1 37.01 -10.00 -20.13
C MET A 1 36.15 -9.96 -21.39
N THR A 2 36.23 -10.97 -22.24
CA THR A 2 35.35 -11.12 -23.41
C THR A 2 33.94 -11.49 -22.98
N HIS A 3 32.95 -11.27 -23.85
CA HIS A 3 31.56 -11.63 -23.54
C HIS A 3 31.39 -13.13 -23.22
N ASN A 4 32.09 -14.00 -23.97
CA ASN A 4 32.02 -15.45 -23.79
C ASN A 4 32.63 -15.90 -22.45
N GLU A 5 33.73 -15.29 -22.03
CA GLU A 5 34.35 -15.55 -20.71
C GLU A 5 33.41 -15.15 -19.57
N LEU A 6 32.75 -13.99 -19.66
CA LEU A 6 31.78 -13.54 -18.66
C LEU A 6 30.61 -14.52 -18.52
N VAL A 7 30.04 -14.95 -19.66
CA VAL A 7 28.94 -15.93 -19.66
C VAL A 7 29.38 -17.25 -19.03
N LEU A 8 30.60 -17.71 -19.33
CA LEU A 8 31.17 -18.91 -18.74
C LEU A 8 31.32 -18.78 -17.21
N TYR A 9 31.87 -17.68 -16.70
CA TYR A 9 31.99 -17.47 -15.26
C TYR A 9 30.64 -17.37 -14.55
N LEU A 10 29.63 -16.75 -15.18
CA LEU A 10 28.26 -16.72 -14.65
C LEU A 10 27.64 -18.14 -14.59
N ALA A 11 27.83 -18.95 -15.64
CA ALA A 11 27.38 -20.34 -15.66
C ALA A 11 28.09 -21.21 -14.61
N CYS A 12 29.42 -21.06 -14.48
CA CYS A 12 30.19 -21.72 -13.43
C CYS A 12 29.74 -21.30 -12.02
N SER A 13 29.43 -20.01 -11.82
CA SER A 13 28.90 -19.51 -10.54
C SER A 13 27.60 -20.22 -10.16
N PHE A 14 26.68 -20.36 -11.12
CA PHE A 14 25.43 -21.10 -10.93
C PHE A 14 25.67 -22.59 -10.64
N ALA A 15 26.59 -23.23 -11.36
CA ALA A 15 26.93 -24.63 -11.17
C ALA A 15 27.51 -24.89 -9.77
N ILE A 16 28.44 -24.05 -9.31
CA ILE A 16 29.02 -24.08 -7.95
C ILE A 16 27.91 -23.88 -6.91
N GLY A 17 27.03 -22.90 -7.11
CA GLY A 17 25.88 -22.65 -6.24
C GLY A 17 24.93 -23.84 -6.13
N SER A 18 24.78 -24.59 -7.22
CA SER A 18 23.84 -25.71 -7.35
C SER A 18 24.22 -26.94 -6.55
N ILE A 19 25.44 -27.06 -6.04
CA ILE A 19 25.88 -28.23 -5.28
C ILE A 19 25.08 -28.33 -3.96
N PRO A 20 24.32 -29.41 -3.74
CA PRO A 20 23.39 -29.50 -2.60
C PRO A 20 24.10 -30.04 -1.34
N PHE A 21 25.07 -29.30 -0.80
CA PHE A 21 25.90 -29.76 0.31
C PHE A 21 25.12 -30.23 1.53
N GLY A 22 24.05 -29.54 1.92
CA GLY A 22 23.24 -29.98 3.06
C GLY A 22 22.54 -31.31 2.85
N TRP A 23 22.10 -31.60 1.63
CA TRP A 23 21.55 -32.92 1.29
C TRP A 23 22.63 -34.00 1.30
N ILE A 24 23.80 -33.70 0.71
CA ILE A 24 24.96 -34.62 0.67
C ILE A 24 25.41 -34.96 2.10
N ILE A 25 25.62 -33.94 2.94
CA ILE A 25 26.09 -34.11 4.31
C ILE A 25 25.06 -34.88 5.14
N ALA A 26 23.78 -34.55 5.05
CA ALA A 26 22.75 -35.29 5.78
C ALA A 26 22.72 -36.77 5.38
N LYS A 27 22.91 -37.07 4.09
CA LYS A 27 23.01 -38.45 3.61
C LYS A 27 24.23 -39.20 4.14
N LEU A 28 25.39 -38.53 4.21
CA LEU A 28 26.60 -39.09 4.83
C LEU A 28 26.43 -39.37 6.33
N TRP A 29 25.52 -38.66 6.99
CA TRP A 29 25.15 -38.86 8.40
C TRP A 29 23.94 -39.79 8.61
N GLY A 30 23.56 -40.56 7.58
CA GLY A 30 22.53 -41.59 7.71
C GLY A 30 21.08 -41.12 7.49
N ILE A 31 20.87 -39.87 7.06
CA ILE A 31 19.53 -39.38 6.70
C ILE A 31 19.23 -39.69 5.23
N SER A 32 18.29 -40.60 4.98
CA SER A 32 17.97 -41.09 3.63
C SER A 32 17.46 -40.00 2.68
N ASP A 33 16.57 -39.13 3.14
CA ASP A 33 16.18 -37.90 2.44
C ASP A 33 15.93 -36.74 3.44
N LEU A 34 16.81 -35.74 3.41
CA LEU A 34 16.68 -34.54 4.26
C LEU A 34 15.40 -33.74 3.99
N ARG A 35 14.81 -33.89 2.80
CA ARG A 35 13.59 -33.16 2.40
C ARG A 35 12.31 -33.76 3.01
N THR A 36 12.38 -34.93 3.63
CA THR A 36 11.23 -35.57 4.28
C THR A 36 11.27 -35.44 5.81
N VAL A 37 12.32 -34.82 6.36
CA VAL A 37 12.53 -34.71 7.81
C VAL A 37 12.76 -33.26 8.25
N GLY A 38 12.39 -32.97 9.50
CA GLY A 38 12.52 -31.64 10.09
C GLY A 38 11.73 -30.58 9.32
N SER A 39 12.41 -29.53 8.85
CA SER A 39 11.78 -28.43 8.10
C SER A 39 11.69 -28.69 6.59
N SER A 40 12.00 -29.90 6.11
CA SER A 40 12.00 -30.26 4.68
C SER A 40 12.92 -29.42 3.79
N ASN A 41 13.78 -28.59 4.39
CA ASN A 41 14.72 -27.71 3.72
C ASN A 41 16.12 -28.31 3.83
N ILE A 42 16.96 -28.12 2.81
CA ILE A 42 18.32 -28.65 2.80
C ILE A 42 19.33 -27.78 3.57
N GLY A 43 18.91 -26.62 4.08
CA GLY A 43 19.80 -25.68 4.75
C GLY A 43 20.36 -26.19 6.09
N ALA A 44 21.48 -25.58 6.51
CA ALA A 44 22.23 -25.95 7.72
C ALA A 44 21.38 -26.10 8.98
N THR A 45 20.39 -25.22 9.20
CA THR A 45 19.52 -25.29 10.39
C THR A 45 18.71 -26.58 10.45
N ASN A 46 18.25 -27.11 9.30
CA ASN A 46 17.56 -28.39 9.27
C ASN A 46 18.53 -29.53 9.57
N VAL A 47 19.72 -29.48 8.97
CA VAL A 47 20.79 -30.45 9.21
C VAL A 47 21.19 -30.49 10.70
N VAL A 48 21.27 -29.35 11.38
CA VAL A 48 21.49 -29.31 12.84
C VAL A 48 20.42 -30.09 13.59
N ARG A 49 19.15 -29.93 13.22
CA ARG A 49 18.02 -30.59 13.89
C ARG A 49 17.94 -32.09 13.60
N THR A 50 18.39 -32.53 12.43
CA THR A 50 18.22 -33.91 11.98
C THR A 50 19.46 -34.76 12.17
N ALA A 51 20.65 -34.20 11.98
CA ALA A 51 21.93 -34.89 11.97
C ALA A 51 22.93 -34.37 13.03
N GLY A 52 22.59 -33.30 13.75
CA GLY A 52 23.42 -32.73 14.82
C GLY A 52 24.25 -31.51 14.40
N TRP A 53 24.88 -30.87 15.39
CA TRP A 53 25.53 -29.57 15.23
C TRP A 53 26.71 -29.59 14.26
N LEU A 54 27.52 -30.66 14.26
CA LEU A 54 28.72 -30.76 13.42
C LEU A 54 28.37 -30.86 11.91
N PRO A 55 27.46 -31.77 11.48
CA PRO A 55 26.93 -31.78 10.10
C PRO A 55 26.31 -30.45 9.66
N GLY A 56 25.60 -29.80 10.58
CA GLY A 56 25.00 -28.49 10.32
C GLY A 56 26.05 -27.40 10.11
N ALA A 57 27.11 -27.37 10.91
CA ALA A 57 28.23 -26.43 10.76
C ALA A 57 28.98 -26.64 9.43
N LEU A 58 29.24 -27.90 9.05
CA LEU A 58 29.84 -28.24 7.75
C LEU A 58 28.96 -27.77 6.59
N THR A 59 27.64 -28.01 6.68
CA THR A 59 26.67 -27.55 5.69
C THR A 59 26.69 -26.04 5.56
N PHE A 60 26.67 -25.32 6.68
CA PHE A 60 26.74 -23.86 6.69
C PHE A 60 28.03 -23.36 6.02
N GLY A 61 29.18 -23.92 6.38
CA GLY A 61 30.48 -23.53 5.84
C GLY A 61 30.57 -23.74 4.33
N LEU A 62 30.14 -24.89 3.81
CA LEU A 62 30.17 -25.17 2.38
C LEU A 62 29.13 -24.35 1.60
N ASP A 63 27.93 -24.16 2.14
CA ASP A 63 26.91 -23.31 1.52
C ASP A 63 27.26 -21.81 1.57
N PHE A 64 28.09 -21.39 2.52
CA PHE A 64 28.68 -20.06 2.56
C PHE A 64 29.81 -19.95 1.53
N ALA A 65 30.71 -20.95 1.48
CA ALA A 65 31.84 -20.97 0.58
C ALA A 65 31.43 -20.88 -0.90
N LYS A 66 30.34 -21.52 -1.31
CA LYS A 66 29.87 -21.41 -2.71
C LYS A 66 29.39 -20.00 -3.10
N GLY A 67 29.06 -19.13 -2.13
CA GLY A 67 28.81 -17.71 -2.38
C GLY A 67 30.11 -16.89 -2.45
N VAL A 68 31.14 -17.31 -1.71
CA VAL A 68 32.46 -16.66 -1.67
C VAL A 68 33.29 -16.99 -2.91
N VAL A 69 33.40 -18.27 -3.25
CA VAL A 69 34.34 -18.79 -4.25
C VAL A 69 34.19 -18.12 -5.61
N PRO A 70 32.98 -17.98 -6.20
CA PRO A 70 32.84 -17.34 -7.50
C PRO A 70 33.24 -15.85 -7.50
N ILE A 71 33.05 -15.14 -6.38
CA ILE A 71 33.40 -13.73 -6.30
C ILE A 71 34.90 -13.55 -6.15
N VAL A 72 35.56 -14.35 -5.30
CA VAL A 72 36.99 -14.20 -5.02
C VAL A 72 37.88 -14.70 -6.15
N TYR A 73 37.47 -15.79 -6.82
CA TYR A 73 38.34 -16.48 -7.78
C TYR A 73 38.02 -16.18 -9.24
N PHE A 74 36.88 -15.55 -9.56
CA PHE A 74 36.59 -15.12 -10.93
C PHE A 74 36.95 -13.64 -11.14
N PRO A 75 37.26 -13.22 -12.39
CA PRO A 75 37.72 -11.87 -12.67
C PRO A 75 36.72 -10.78 -12.26
N ASP A 76 37.25 -9.60 -11.92
CA ASP A 76 36.49 -8.36 -11.65
C ASP A 76 35.63 -8.37 -10.36
N ASN A 77 35.70 -9.42 -9.53
CA ASN A 77 34.99 -9.54 -8.23
C ASN A 77 33.50 -9.14 -8.30
N LEU A 78 32.81 -9.53 -9.38
CA LEU A 78 31.45 -9.09 -9.64
C LEU A 78 30.45 -9.77 -8.70
N ILE A 79 29.63 -8.98 -8.01
CA ILE A 79 28.54 -9.49 -7.16
C ILE A 79 27.50 -10.32 -7.95
N TRP A 80 27.45 -10.17 -9.28
CA TRP A 80 26.64 -11.02 -10.16
C TRP A 80 27.00 -12.51 -10.03
N TYR A 81 28.28 -12.86 -9.82
CA TYR A 81 28.66 -14.24 -9.55
C TYR A 81 28.00 -14.76 -8.26
N GLY A 82 27.93 -13.92 -7.23
CA GLY A 82 27.19 -14.21 -6.00
C GLY A 82 25.70 -14.43 -6.23
N LEU A 83 25.04 -13.58 -7.04
CA LEU A 83 23.63 -13.75 -7.39
C LEU A 83 23.39 -15.09 -8.10
N LEU A 84 24.23 -15.45 -9.07
CA LEU A 84 24.10 -16.71 -9.81
C LEU A 84 24.36 -17.91 -8.90
N ALA A 85 25.29 -17.82 -7.95
CA ALA A 85 25.50 -18.86 -6.94
C ALA A 85 24.28 -19.03 -6.01
N VAL A 86 23.63 -17.93 -5.61
CA VAL A 86 22.38 -17.96 -4.83
C VAL A 86 21.25 -18.59 -5.65
N LEU A 87 21.11 -18.22 -6.92
CA LEU A 87 20.12 -18.83 -7.82
C LEU A 87 20.38 -20.33 -7.99
N GLY A 88 21.63 -20.75 -8.17
CA GLY A 88 21.98 -22.17 -8.23
C GLY A 88 21.60 -22.92 -6.96
N HIS A 89 21.86 -22.36 -5.79
CA HIS A 89 21.49 -23.00 -4.53
C HIS A 89 19.98 -23.11 -4.35
N CYS A 90 19.25 -22.04 -4.68
CA CYS A 90 17.80 -22.01 -4.59
C CYS A 90 17.18 -22.97 -5.61
N PHE A 91 17.64 -22.95 -6.85
CA PHE A 91 17.07 -23.68 -7.98
C PHE A 91 18.01 -24.78 -8.48
N SER A 92 18.57 -25.55 -7.56
CA SER A 92 19.52 -26.62 -7.88
C SER A 92 18.90 -27.67 -8.81
N PRO A 93 19.48 -27.93 -10.00
CA PRO A 93 19.02 -28.98 -10.91
C PRO A 93 19.11 -30.38 -10.29
N PHE A 94 20.10 -30.62 -9.41
CA PHE A 94 20.28 -31.89 -8.69
C PHE A 94 19.11 -32.24 -7.77
N LEU A 95 18.30 -31.24 -7.40
CA LEU A 95 17.14 -31.39 -6.53
C LEU A 95 15.84 -31.02 -7.23
N THR A 96 15.75 -31.20 -8.55
CA THR A 96 14.54 -30.88 -9.33
C THR A 96 14.06 -29.44 -9.14
N PHE A 97 15.02 -28.49 -9.06
CA PHE A 97 14.79 -27.06 -8.79
C PHE A 97 14.14 -26.74 -7.42
N ARG A 98 14.13 -27.72 -6.51
CA ARG A 98 13.70 -27.59 -5.11
C ARG A 98 14.92 -27.58 -4.17
N GLY A 99 15.80 -26.62 -4.40
CA GLY A 99 16.98 -26.37 -3.57
C GLY A 99 16.67 -25.65 -2.25
N GLY A 100 17.69 -25.10 -1.62
CA GLY A 100 17.58 -24.48 -0.30
C GLY A 100 16.97 -23.07 -0.33
N THR A 101 16.74 -22.52 0.86
CA THR A 101 16.20 -21.15 1.01
C THR A 101 17.26 -20.05 0.91
N GLY A 102 18.55 -20.41 0.87
CA GLY A 102 19.65 -19.50 0.55
C GLY A 102 19.90 -18.39 1.55
N VAL A 103 20.22 -18.72 2.80
CA VAL A 103 20.66 -17.73 3.80
C VAL A 103 22.19 -17.66 3.92
N SER A 104 22.88 -18.80 3.96
CA SER A 104 24.35 -18.88 4.07
C SER A 104 25.06 -18.43 2.80
N THR A 105 24.50 -18.75 1.62
CA THR A 105 25.06 -18.39 0.32
C THR A 105 25.07 -16.90 0.01
N PRO A 106 23.97 -16.13 0.16
CA PRO A 106 24.03 -14.69 -0.03
C PRO A 106 24.91 -14.01 1.02
N LEU A 107 24.99 -14.56 2.23
CA LEU A 107 25.90 -14.06 3.26
C LEU A 107 27.36 -14.23 2.82
N GLY A 108 27.74 -15.40 2.30
CA GLY A 108 29.06 -15.65 1.73
C GLY A 108 29.36 -14.71 0.56
N ALA A 109 28.39 -14.54 -0.35
CA ALA A 109 28.52 -13.60 -1.46
C ALA A 109 28.73 -12.15 -0.98
N MET A 110 27.98 -11.71 0.02
CA MET A 110 28.10 -10.36 0.57
C MET A 110 29.45 -10.15 1.26
N VAL A 111 29.93 -11.12 2.03
CA VAL A 111 31.25 -11.05 2.69
C VAL A 111 32.38 -10.98 1.66
N ALA A 112 32.30 -11.76 0.58
CA ALA A 112 33.31 -11.74 -0.47
C ALA A 112 33.29 -10.43 -1.28
N PHE A 113 32.10 -9.90 -1.57
CA PHE A 113 31.95 -8.65 -2.31
C PHE A 113 32.36 -7.42 -1.50
N ASN A 114 31.92 -7.36 -0.24
CA ASN A 114 32.27 -6.30 0.68
C ASN A 114 32.31 -6.83 2.13
N PRO A 115 33.51 -7.11 2.66
CA PRO A 115 33.67 -7.67 4.00
C PRO A 115 33.03 -6.85 5.11
N TRP A 116 32.99 -5.52 4.97
CA TRP A 116 32.35 -4.63 5.94
C TRP A 116 30.83 -4.82 5.96
N LEU A 117 30.17 -4.77 4.80
CA LEU A 117 28.72 -4.99 4.69
C LEU A 117 28.33 -6.43 5.09
N GLY A 118 29.16 -7.40 4.73
CA GLY A 118 29.03 -8.78 5.19
C GLY A 118 29.11 -8.89 6.72
N GLY A 119 30.11 -8.25 7.34
CA GLY A 119 30.28 -8.21 8.80
C GLY A 119 29.10 -7.57 9.54
N VAL A 120 28.58 -6.45 9.03
CA VAL A 120 27.35 -5.82 9.55
C VAL A 120 26.17 -6.78 9.46
N SER A 121 26.00 -7.47 8.34
CA SER A 121 24.92 -8.44 8.15
C SER A 121 25.01 -9.61 9.15
N ILE A 122 26.24 -10.10 9.42
CA ILE A 122 26.49 -11.13 10.46
C ILE A 122 26.11 -10.60 11.85
N LEU A 123 26.54 -9.37 12.19
CA LEU A 123 26.25 -8.76 13.48
C LEU A 123 24.74 -8.60 13.69
N VAL A 124 24.03 -8.07 12.69
CA VAL A 124 22.57 -7.91 12.73
C VAL A 124 21.88 -9.26 12.88
N TYR A 125 22.32 -10.29 12.16
CA TYR A 125 21.81 -11.65 12.32
C TYR A 125 22.00 -12.15 13.76
N ALA A 126 23.23 -12.03 14.29
CA ALA A 126 23.59 -12.53 15.62
C ALA A 126 22.82 -11.82 16.74
N VAL A 127 22.72 -10.48 16.68
CA VAL A 127 21.95 -9.69 17.64
C VAL A 127 20.47 -10.05 17.57
N THR A 128 19.89 -10.12 16.37
CA THR A 128 18.48 -10.47 16.21
C THR A 128 18.18 -11.88 16.70
N LEU A 129 19.05 -12.84 16.40
CA LEU A 129 18.91 -14.21 16.88
C LEU A 129 19.09 -14.29 18.41
N GLY A 130 20.04 -13.56 18.99
CA GLY A 130 20.27 -13.51 20.44
C GLY A 130 19.09 -12.92 21.21
N VAL A 131 18.51 -11.82 20.69
CA VAL A 131 17.41 -11.10 21.33
C VAL A 131 16.07 -11.76 21.06
N LEU A 132 15.74 -12.02 19.79
CA LEU A 132 14.41 -12.50 19.39
C LEU A 132 14.32 -14.03 19.39
N ARG A 133 15.44 -14.76 19.38
CA ARG A 133 15.49 -16.24 19.28
C ARG A 133 14.75 -16.81 18.06
N VAL A 134 14.51 -15.97 17.04
CA VAL A 134 13.85 -16.35 15.78
C VAL A 134 14.83 -16.18 14.62
N SER A 135 15.37 -17.29 14.13
CA SER A 135 16.37 -17.31 13.06
C SER A 135 15.86 -16.72 11.73
N ALA A 136 14.58 -16.91 11.39
CA ALA A 136 13.99 -16.34 10.17
C ALA A 136 14.03 -14.81 10.13
N LEU A 137 13.84 -14.15 11.29
CA LEU A 137 13.91 -12.70 11.41
C LEU A 137 15.34 -12.20 11.40
N GLY A 138 16.26 -12.93 12.02
CA GLY A 138 17.68 -12.64 11.91
C GLY A 138 18.13 -12.62 10.45
N SER A 139 17.72 -13.60 9.66
CA SER A 139 18.06 -13.66 8.23
C SER A 139 17.48 -12.47 7.46
N LEU A 140 16.23 -12.10 7.72
CA LEU A 140 15.59 -10.95 7.09
C LEU A 140 16.31 -9.64 7.38
N PHE A 141 16.55 -9.34 8.66
CA PHE A 141 17.19 -8.08 9.05
C PHE A 141 18.64 -8.01 8.57
N ALA A 142 19.37 -9.12 8.59
CA ALA A 142 20.71 -9.18 8.01
C ALA A 142 20.71 -8.85 6.52
N MET A 143 19.77 -9.40 5.75
CA MET A 143 19.64 -9.12 4.32
C MET A 143 19.24 -7.67 4.04
N LEU A 144 18.31 -7.11 4.83
CA LEU A 144 17.92 -5.70 4.71
C LEU A 144 19.07 -4.76 5.08
N ALA A 145 19.86 -5.10 6.10
CA ALA A 145 21.05 -4.33 6.46
C ALA A 145 22.10 -4.35 5.32
N GLY A 146 22.34 -5.53 4.73
CA GLY A 146 23.23 -5.66 3.57
C GLY A 146 22.73 -4.89 2.34
N LEU A 147 21.42 -4.91 2.06
CA LEU A 147 20.80 -4.14 0.99
C LEU A 147 20.92 -2.63 1.22
N SER A 148 20.51 -2.14 2.40
CA SER A 148 20.58 -0.73 2.76
C SER A 148 22.02 -0.22 2.70
N GLY A 149 22.97 -0.98 3.25
CA GLY A 149 24.39 -0.66 3.16
C GLY A 149 24.89 -0.62 1.72
N THR A 150 24.47 -1.56 0.87
CA THR A 150 24.82 -1.53 -0.56
C THR A 150 24.22 -0.31 -1.26
N MET A 151 22.97 0.05 -0.97
CA MET A 151 22.31 1.22 -1.58
C MET A 151 23.01 2.54 -1.21
N LEU A 152 23.54 2.63 0.01
CA LEU A 152 24.21 3.83 0.52
C LEU A 152 25.69 3.92 0.09
N TYR A 153 26.40 2.79 0.05
CA TYR A 153 27.86 2.78 -0.10
C TYR A 153 28.38 2.20 -1.42
N ALA A 154 27.56 1.49 -2.22
CA ALA A 154 28.02 0.98 -3.50
C ALA A 154 27.95 2.06 -4.59
N HIS A 155 29.08 2.26 -5.28
CA HIS A 155 29.22 3.28 -6.32
C HIS A 155 28.61 2.88 -7.68
N THR A 156 28.23 1.61 -7.87
CA THR A 156 27.69 1.10 -9.14
C THR A 156 26.25 0.63 -9.00
N ASP A 157 25.40 1.04 -9.95
CA ASP A 157 23.99 0.60 -9.96
C ASP A 157 23.86 -0.90 -10.22
N ALA A 158 24.82 -1.49 -10.95
CA ALA A 158 24.91 -2.93 -11.15
C ALA A 158 24.99 -3.71 -9.83
N ALA A 159 25.74 -3.20 -8.83
CA ALA A 159 25.83 -3.85 -7.54
C ALA A 159 24.54 -3.73 -6.73
N LYS A 160 23.92 -2.54 -6.73
CA LYS A 160 22.63 -2.29 -6.10
C LYS A 160 21.54 -3.23 -6.65
N ILE A 161 21.48 -3.37 -7.97
CA ILE A 161 20.52 -4.27 -8.64
C ILE A 161 20.79 -5.73 -8.27
N ALA A 162 22.03 -6.19 -8.35
CA ALA A 162 22.37 -7.59 -8.05
C ALA A 162 22.01 -7.97 -6.60
N VAL A 163 22.29 -7.10 -5.63
CA VAL A 163 21.94 -7.33 -4.22
C VAL A 163 20.42 -7.26 -4.00
N ALA A 164 19.72 -6.31 -4.64
CA ALA A 164 18.26 -6.25 -4.56
C ALA A 164 17.60 -7.52 -5.10
N LEU A 165 18.06 -8.03 -6.25
CA LEU A 165 17.58 -9.29 -6.83
C LEU A 165 17.87 -10.48 -5.91
N MET A 166 19.06 -10.52 -5.31
CA MET A 166 19.44 -11.56 -4.35
C MET A 166 18.48 -11.58 -3.15
N VAL A 167 18.14 -10.41 -2.60
CA VAL A 167 17.17 -10.27 -1.52
C VAL A 167 15.79 -10.77 -1.95
N LEU A 168 15.30 -10.37 -3.13
CA LEU A 168 14.00 -10.81 -3.64
C LEU A 168 13.92 -12.32 -3.82
N VAL A 169 14.97 -12.95 -4.36
CA VAL A 169 15.03 -14.42 -4.52
C VAL A 169 14.89 -15.10 -3.16
N VAL A 170 15.63 -14.67 -2.16
CA VAL A 170 15.62 -15.29 -0.83
C VAL A 170 14.28 -15.04 -0.12
N LEU A 171 13.71 -13.83 -0.22
CA LEU A 171 12.37 -13.53 0.30
C LEU A 171 11.31 -14.46 -0.31
N ALA A 172 11.37 -14.68 -1.63
CA ALA A 172 10.45 -15.57 -2.33
C ALA A 172 10.59 -17.04 -1.87
N ARG A 173 11.81 -17.51 -1.55
CA ARG A 173 12.03 -18.87 -1.03
C ARG A 173 11.59 -19.04 0.42
N HIS A 174 11.49 -17.96 1.20
CA HIS A 174 11.04 -17.99 2.59
C HIS A 174 9.50 -17.96 2.77
N ARG A 175 8.71 -18.17 1.71
CA ARG A 175 7.22 -18.10 1.72
C ARG A 175 6.54 -18.85 2.86
N GLU A 176 6.99 -20.06 3.18
CA GLU A 176 6.40 -20.86 4.26
C GLU A 176 6.70 -20.30 5.66
N ASN A 177 7.87 -19.67 5.82
CA ASN A 177 8.22 -19.00 7.07
C ASN A 177 7.39 -17.72 7.26
N TRP A 178 7.08 -16.98 6.19
CA TRP A 178 6.23 -15.78 6.27
C TRP A 178 4.83 -16.11 6.78
N ASN A 179 4.21 -17.17 6.25
CA ASN A 179 2.88 -17.60 6.71
C ASN A 179 2.87 -17.98 8.19
N LYS A 180 3.93 -18.65 8.68
CA LYS A 180 4.07 -18.98 10.11
C LYS A 180 4.35 -17.74 10.97
N LEU A 181 5.14 -16.80 10.46
CA LEU A 181 5.51 -15.59 11.18
C LEU A 181 4.30 -14.66 11.33
N LEU A 182 3.54 -14.43 10.25
CA LEU A 182 2.30 -13.65 10.24
C LEU A 182 1.26 -14.17 11.24
N ASN A 183 1.27 -15.48 11.51
CA ASN A 183 0.39 -16.12 12.48
C ASN A 183 0.98 -16.19 13.90
N SER A 184 2.17 -15.62 14.15
CA SER A 184 2.86 -15.69 15.45
C SER A 184 2.80 -14.36 16.21
N ALA A 185 2.82 -14.43 17.55
CA ALA A 185 2.89 -13.26 18.44
C ALA A 185 4.10 -12.35 18.14
N VAL A 186 5.14 -12.88 17.51
CA VAL A 186 6.32 -12.13 17.08
C VAL A 186 6.01 -11.18 15.91
N ALA A 187 5.13 -11.55 14.98
CA ALA A 187 4.67 -10.60 13.96
C ALA A 187 3.85 -9.47 14.58
N VAL A 188 3.01 -9.76 15.57
CA VAL A 188 2.27 -8.72 16.31
C VAL A 188 3.22 -7.79 17.06
N ALA A 189 4.24 -8.34 17.72
CA ALA A 189 5.26 -7.56 18.43
C ALA A 189 6.19 -6.77 17.49
N LEU A 190 6.48 -7.29 16.29
CA LEU A 190 7.24 -6.58 15.27
C LEU A 190 6.42 -5.54 14.53
N LEU A 191 5.13 -5.77 14.31
CA LEU A 191 4.20 -4.73 13.83
C LEU A 191 4.05 -3.64 14.88
N ALA A 192 3.86 -4.00 16.15
CA ALA A 192 3.84 -3.05 17.26
C ALA A 192 5.18 -2.32 17.44
N GLY A 193 6.29 -3.03 17.22
CA GLY A 193 7.66 -2.50 17.26
C GLY A 193 7.98 -1.59 16.08
N LEU A 194 7.57 -1.93 14.85
CA LEU A 194 7.63 -1.05 13.68
C LEU A 194 6.66 0.13 13.82
N LEU A 195 5.53 -0.02 14.50
CA LEU A 195 4.64 1.09 14.85
C LEU A 195 5.25 1.99 15.94
N ALA A 196 6.13 1.45 16.80
CA ALA A 196 6.81 2.17 17.87
C ALA A 196 8.17 2.78 17.45
N THR A 197 8.82 2.25 16.40
CA THR A 197 10.08 2.76 15.83
C THR A 197 9.91 3.36 14.43
N ALA A 198 8.72 3.25 13.84
CA ALA A 198 8.33 4.20 12.81
C ALA A 198 8.56 5.60 13.40
N PRO A 199 9.13 6.54 12.63
CA PRO A 199 8.97 7.94 13.00
C PRO A 199 7.47 8.14 13.28
N PRO A 200 7.09 8.89 14.33
CA PRO A 200 5.68 9.17 14.58
C PRO A 200 5.04 9.51 13.24
N ALA A 201 3.98 8.76 12.89
CA ALA A 201 3.30 8.93 11.62
C ALA A 201 3.01 10.42 11.44
N ALA A 202 3.75 11.06 10.53
CA ALA A 202 3.93 12.50 10.44
C ALA A 202 4.37 13.16 11.77
N GLY A 203 5.58 13.75 11.79
CA GLY A 203 5.72 14.98 12.56
C GLY A 203 4.53 15.85 12.20
N ALA A 204 3.78 16.32 13.22
CA ALA A 204 2.52 17.04 13.08
C ALA A 204 2.52 17.80 11.76
N ALA A 205 1.76 17.30 10.77
CA ALA A 205 1.91 17.71 9.38
C ALA A 205 2.02 19.23 9.36
N ASP A 206 3.14 19.75 8.85
CA ASP A 206 3.38 21.19 8.86
C ASP A 206 2.10 21.85 8.33
N PRO A 207 1.39 22.65 9.14
CA PRO A 207 0.09 23.20 8.77
C PRO A 207 0.17 24.08 7.52
N GLU A 208 1.39 24.42 7.10
CA GLU A 208 1.70 25.20 5.91
C GLU A 208 2.10 24.33 4.70
N THR A 209 1.92 23.00 4.75
CA THR A 209 2.22 22.09 3.64
C THR A 209 1.06 21.16 3.24
N ASP A 210 1.08 20.75 1.97
CA ASP A 210 0.12 19.80 1.40
C ASP A 210 0.50 18.33 1.71
N PHE A 211 -0.21 17.36 1.15
CA PHE A 211 0.10 15.94 1.38
C PHE A 211 1.41 15.46 0.72
N ARG A 212 2.01 16.26 -0.17
CA ARG A 212 3.32 16.02 -0.78
C ARG A 212 4.44 16.83 -0.11
N GLY A 213 4.15 17.53 0.99
CA GLY A 213 5.10 18.40 1.69
C GLY A 213 5.39 19.71 0.96
N LYS A 214 4.57 20.12 -0.01
CA LYS A 214 4.74 21.39 -0.72
C LYS A 214 4.05 22.54 0.01
N PRO A 215 4.63 23.76 0.01
CA PRO A 215 4.01 24.92 0.66
C PRO A 215 2.61 25.25 0.12
N ILE A 216 1.66 25.45 1.02
CA ILE A 216 0.27 25.83 0.70
C ILE A 216 -0.01 27.30 0.95
N VAL A 217 0.89 28.04 1.57
CA VAL A 217 0.74 29.48 1.78
C VAL A 217 1.37 30.24 0.60
N SER A 218 0.70 31.28 0.13
CA SER A 218 1.23 32.22 -0.86
C SER A 218 1.23 33.63 -0.28
N LYS A 219 2.15 34.47 -0.77
CA LYS A 219 2.21 35.90 -0.43
C LYS A 219 0.94 36.66 -0.84
N THR A 220 0.25 36.17 -1.87
CA THR A 220 -0.97 36.78 -2.41
C THR A 220 -2.12 35.78 -2.38
N LYS A 221 -3.34 36.32 -2.16
CA LYS A 221 -4.57 35.54 -2.20
C LYS A 221 -4.91 35.18 -3.65
N PRO A 222 -5.16 33.91 -3.97
CA PRO A 222 -5.51 33.52 -5.34
C PRO A 222 -6.89 34.06 -5.73
N LEU A 223 -6.98 34.55 -6.97
CA LEU A 223 -8.12 35.12 -7.68
C LEU A 223 -8.63 34.22 -8.80
N ARG A 224 -7.81 33.28 -9.32
CA ARG A 224 -8.11 32.40 -10.45
C ARG A 224 -7.80 30.94 -10.11
N VAL A 225 -8.81 30.23 -9.63
CA VAL A 225 -8.68 28.86 -9.11
C VAL A 225 -9.19 27.86 -10.15
N ALA A 226 -8.37 26.88 -10.51
CA ALA A 226 -8.81 25.69 -11.24
C ALA A 226 -8.93 24.50 -10.27
N ALA A 227 -10.06 23.81 -10.26
CA ALA A 227 -10.26 22.59 -9.47
C ALA A 227 -10.33 21.39 -10.41
N LEU A 228 -9.55 20.32 -10.13
CA LEU A 228 -9.39 19.20 -11.06
C LEU A 228 -10.26 17.97 -10.73
N ILE A 229 -11.04 18.02 -9.64
CA ILE A 229 -12.07 17.03 -9.31
C ILE A 229 -13.36 17.71 -8.85
N PRO A 230 -14.55 17.11 -9.05
CA PRO A 230 -15.83 17.75 -8.74
C PRO A 230 -15.97 18.18 -7.28
N SER A 231 -15.55 17.34 -6.32
CA SER A 231 -15.62 17.66 -4.89
C SER A 231 -14.74 18.83 -4.48
N LEU A 232 -13.61 19.08 -5.16
CA LEU A 232 -12.78 20.27 -4.90
C LEU A 232 -13.47 21.54 -5.38
N ALA A 233 -14.13 21.51 -6.54
CA ALA A 233 -14.88 22.66 -7.04
C ALA A 233 -15.99 23.06 -6.06
N GLU A 234 -16.75 22.08 -5.58
CA GLU A 234 -17.79 22.29 -4.57
C GLU A 234 -17.22 22.73 -3.22
N MET A 235 -16.08 22.19 -2.80
CA MET A 235 -15.39 22.66 -1.59
C MET A 235 -14.97 24.14 -1.70
N VAL A 236 -14.52 24.60 -2.87
CA VAL A 236 -14.19 26.02 -3.12
C VAL A 236 -15.44 26.90 -3.01
N VAL A 237 -16.57 26.45 -3.57
CA VAL A 237 -17.88 27.12 -3.42
C VAL A 237 -18.28 27.18 -1.95
N ASP A 238 -18.18 26.06 -1.24
CA ASP A 238 -18.54 25.98 0.17
C ASP A 238 -17.72 26.93 1.04
N LEU A 239 -16.43 27.06 0.74
CA LEU A 239 -15.51 27.99 1.41
C LEU A 239 -15.75 29.47 1.04
N GLY A 240 -16.77 29.77 0.22
CA GLY A 240 -17.11 31.14 -0.17
C GLY A 240 -16.18 31.73 -1.23
N ALA A 241 -15.43 30.90 -1.94
CA ALA A 241 -14.49 31.31 -2.99
C ALA A 241 -14.92 30.89 -4.41
N GLY A 242 -16.18 30.47 -4.58
CA GLY A 242 -16.71 29.99 -5.87
C GLY A 242 -16.53 30.95 -7.04
N ALA A 243 -16.70 32.26 -6.81
CA ALA A 243 -16.51 33.30 -7.84
C ALA A 243 -15.07 33.39 -8.39
N ARG A 244 -14.10 32.69 -7.78
CA ARG A 244 -12.71 32.62 -8.24
C ARG A 244 -12.46 31.43 -9.15
N LEU A 245 -13.43 30.53 -9.32
CA LEU A 245 -13.28 29.35 -10.18
C LEU A 245 -13.16 29.77 -11.64
N VAL A 246 -12.12 29.30 -12.32
CA VAL A 246 -11.90 29.53 -13.76
C VAL A 246 -12.02 28.24 -14.58
N GLY A 247 -11.87 27.08 -13.94
CA GLY A 247 -12.01 25.77 -14.58
C GLY A 247 -12.42 24.68 -13.60
N VAL A 248 -13.38 23.84 -14.00
CA VAL A 248 -13.91 22.70 -13.23
C VAL A 248 -14.13 21.48 -14.15
N PRO A 249 -14.05 20.24 -13.64
CA PRO A 249 -14.40 19.05 -14.42
C PRO A 249 -15.91 18.90 -14.59
N LEU A 250 -16.29 18.00 -15.49
CA LEU A 250 -17.67 17.51 -15.59
C LEU A 250 -18.18 17.01 -14.24
N TYR A 251 -19.50 17.17 -14.03
CA TYR A 251 -20.23 16.77 -12.82
C TYR A 251 -19.93 17.58 -11.55
N ALA A 252 -19.09 18.63 -11.63
CA ALA A 252 -19.04 19.64 -10.57
C ALA A 252 -20.36 20.41 -10.53
N ARG A 253 -21.03 20.43 -9.38
CA ARG A 253 -22.26 21.22 -9.19
C ARG A 253 -21.90 22.59 -8.67
N LEU A 254 -22.24 23.61 -9.45
CA LEU A 254 -22.00 25.00 -9.10
C LEU A 254 -23.33 25.69 -8.81
N PRO A 255 -23.33 26.76 -7.99
CA PRO A 255 -24.43 27.71 -7.94
C PRO A 255 -24.79 28.23 -9.35
N LYS A 256 -26.08 28.45 -9.60
CA LYS A 256 -26.60 28.87 -10.93
C LYS A 256 -25.95 30.14 -11.47
N ASP A 257 -25.54 31.05 -10.59
CA ASP A 257 -24.85 32.30 -10.93
C ASP A 257 -23.41 32.09 -11.41
N LEU A 258 -22.83 30.90 -11.21
CA LEU A 258 -21.50 30.52 -11.71
C LEU A 258 -21.58 29.57 -12.91
N GLU A 259 -22.73 28.95 -13.17
CA GLU A 259 -22.94 28.09 -14.34
C GLU A 259 -22.73 28.89 -15.64
N GLY A 260 -21.97 28.33 -16.58
CA GLY A 260 -21.65 28.99 -17.86
C GLY A 260 -20.55 30.06 -17.79
N HIS A 261 -20.17 30.53 -16.60
CA HIS A 261 -19.08 31.49 -16.40
C HIS A 261 -17.73 30.82 -16.09
N VAL A 262 -17.74 29.51 -15.80
CA VAL A 262 -16.55 28.71 -15.46
C VAL A 262 -16.29 27.69 -16.57
N ALA A 263 -15.04 27.59 -17.04
CA ALA A 263 -14.70 26.68 -18.12
C ALA A 263 -14.84 25.21 -17.69
N GLN A 264 -15.35 24.36 -18.59
CA GLN A 264 -15.44 22.92 -18.39
C GLN A 264 -14.15 22.25 -18.88
N LEU A 265 -13.46 21.55 -17.99
CA LEU A 265 -12.17 20.89 -18.25
C LEU A 265 -12.33 19.47 -18.83
N GLY A 266 -13.57 18.97 -18.94
CA GLY A 266 -13.86 17.60 -19.35
C GLY A 266 -13.92 16.62 -18.18
N ALA A 267 -13.86 15.32 -18.49
CA ALA A 267 -13.87 14.27 -17.47
C ALA A 267 -12.61 14.36 -16.60
N TYR A 268 -12.76 14.21 -15.28
CA TYR A 268 -11.67 14.45 -14.32
C TYR A 268 -10.44 13.54 -14.52
N ASN A 269 -10.62 12.36 -15.13
CA ASN A 269 -9.57 11.41 -15.46
C ASN A 269 -8.90 11.67 -16.83
N ALA A 270 -9.35 12.68 -17.57
CA ALA A 270 -8.87 13.01 -18.92
C ALA A 270 -8.60 14.52 -19.09
N ILE A 271 -8.42 15.26 -17.99
CA ILE A 271 -8.10 16.70 -18.04
C ILE A 271 -6.72 16.91 -18.66
N SER A 272 -6.62 17.81 -19.64
CA SER A 272 -5.36 18.25 -20.24
C SER A 272 -4.68 19.35 -19.43
N ALA A 273 -3.39 19.20 -19.15
CA ALA A 273 -2.59 20.21 -18.47
C ALA A 273 -2.50 21.54 -19.26
N GLU A 274 -2.46 21.47 -20.60
CA GLU A 274 -2.40 22.65 -21.47
C GLU A 274 -3.70 23.45 -21.42
N VAL A 275 -4.84 22.77 -21.37
CA VAL A 275 -6.16 23.42 -21.22
C VAL A 275 -6.22 24.16 -19.89
N VAL A 276 -5.82 23.51 -18.79
CA VAL A 276 -5.76 24.15 -17.47
C VAL A 276 -4.82 25.36 -17.49
N TYR A 277 -3.64 25.23 -18.11
CA TYR A 277 -2.68 26.32 -18.23
C TYR A 277 -3.23 27.51 -19.03
N SER A 278 -3.96 27.27 -20.11
CA SER A 278 -4.57 28.32 -20.94
C SER A 278 -5.60 29.18 -20.20
N LEU A 279 -6.13 28.70 -19.08
CA LEU A 279 -7.03 29.46 -18.21
C LEU A 279 -6.30 30.42 -17.28
N HIS A 280 -4.97 30.44 -17.29
CA HIS A 280 -4.14 31.29 -16.44
C HIS A 280 -4.53 31.25 -14.95
N PRO A 281 -4.63 30.06 -14.32
CA PRO A 281 -4.94 29.97 -12.90
C PRO A 281 -3.73 30.38 -12.04
N ASP A 282 -3.97 31.02 -10.90
CA ASP A 282 -2.96 31.29 -9.88
C ASP A 282 -2.92 30.22 -8.77
N LEU A 283 -3.94 29.35 -8.75
CA LEU A 283 -3.99 28.15 -7.92
C LEU A 283 -4.69 27.02 -8.68
N VAL A 284 -4.06 25.86 -8.70
CA VAL A 284 -4.69 24.61 -9.15
C VAL A 284 -4.86 23.68 -7.96
N LEU A 285 -6.08 23.21 -7.74
CA LEU A 285 -6.43 22.25 -6.69
C LEU A 285 -6.60 20.86 -7.31
N ALA A 286 -5.78 19.91 -6.85
CA ALA A 286 -5.78 18.53 -7.31
C ALA A 286 -5.91 17.56 -6.14
N SER A 287 -6.25 16.30 -6.43
CA SER A 287 -6.33 15.21 -5.44
C SER A 287 -5.35 14.10 -5.80
N MET A 288 -4.62 13.60 -4.81
CA MET A 288 -3.66 12.50 -4.97
C MET A 288 -4.33 11.18 -5.39
N ASP A 289 -5.60 11.02 -5.06
CA ASP A 289 -6.40 9.82 -5.29
C ASP A 289 -7.41 9.96 -6.44
N GLY A 290 -7.53 11.13 -7.03
CA GLY A 290 -8.44 11.43 -8.15
C GLY A 290 -7.76 11.95 -9.42
N ASN A 291 -6.52 12.45 -9.35
CA ASN A 291 -5.79 12.97 -10.50
C ASN A 291 -4.48 12.21 -10.74
N ASP A 292 -4.11 12.07 -12.02
CA ASP A 292 -2.85 11.43 -12.41
C ASP A 292 -1.62 12.27 -11.99
N ALA A 293 -0.64 11.61 -11.37
CA ALA A 293 0.55 12.27 -10.84
C ALA A 293 1.44 12.88 -11.94
N THR A 294 1.45 12.30 -13.14
CA THR A 294 2.18 12.84 -14.30
C THR A 294 1.57 14.15 -14.76
N MET A 295 0.24 14.20 -14.87
CA MET A 295 -0.51 15.43 -15.20
C MET A 295 -0.27 16.53 -14.17
N VAL A 296 -0.32 16.21 -12.87
CA VAL A 296 0.02 17.16 -11.80
C VAL A 296 1.46 17.68 -11.95
N GLY A 297 2.43 16.80 -12.24
CA GLY A 297 3.81 17.21 -12.48
C GLY A 297 4.00 18.08 -13.73
N GLN A 298 3.21 17.88 -14.79
CA GLN A 298 3.22 18.73 -15.98
C GLN A 298 2.73 20.15 -15.68
N LEU A 299 1.63 20.29 -14.94
CA LEU A 299 1.12 21.60 -14.50
C LEU A 299 2.17 22.39 -13.71
N GLU A 300 2.91 21.71 -12.83
CA GLU A 300 3.99 22.32 -12.05
C GLU A 300 5.18 22.75 -12.92
N LYS A 301 5.56 21.95 -13.93
CA LYS A 301 6.60 22.30 -14.91
C LYS A 301 6.21 23.52 -15.76
N LEU A 302 4.92 23.74 -15.97
CA LEU A 302 4.38 24.94 -16.61
C LEU A 302 4.38 26.16 -15.67
N GLY A 303 4.89 26.02 -14.44
CA GLY A 303 4.99 27.11 -13.46
C GLY A 303 3.71 27.37 -12.68
N LEU A 304 2.68 26.51 -12.81
CA LEU A 304 1.45 26.65 -12.05
C LEU A 304 1.66 26.18 -10.60
N ARG A 305 1.06 26.90 -9.67
CA ARG A 305 1.00 26.49 -8.27
C ARG A 305 -0.08 25.43 -8.09
N VAL A 306 0.34 24.18 -7.88
CA VAL A 306 -0.57 23.05 -7.65
C VAL A 306 -0.55 22.63 -6.19
N VAL A 307 -1.71 22.68 -5.53
CA VAL A 307 -1.92 22.19 -4.17
C VAL A 307 -2.69 20.88 -4.22
N THR A 308 -2.17 19.86 -3.52
CA THR A 308 -2.79 18.53 -3.52
C THR A 308 -3.47 18.16 -2.21
N ILE A 309 -4.64 17.56 -2.32
CA ILE A 309 -5.39 17.00 -1.20
C ILE A 309 -5.43 15.47 -1.24
N ASN A 310 -5.94 14.85 -0.19
CA ASN A 310 -6.16 13.42 -0.09
C ASN A 310 -7.52 13.10 0.54
N THR A 311 -8.19 12.04 0.09
CA THR A 311 -9.53 11.69 0.57
C THR A 311 -9.68 10.21 0.98
N GLN A 312 -8.63 9.60 1.53
CA GLN A 312 -8.65 8.19 1.92
C GLN A 312 -9.36 7.93 3.26
N SER A 313 -9.24 8.84 4.23
CA SER A 313 -9.86 8.77 5.56
C SER A 313 -10.64 10.03 5.92
N LEU A 314 -11.49 9.98 6.96
CA LEU A 314 -12.17 11.18 7.47
C LEU A 314 -11.18 12.23 7.97
N ALA A 315 -10.07 11.80 8.58
CA ALA A 315 -9.01 12.70 9.01
C ALA A 315 -8.35 13.41 7.82
N ASP A 316 -8.11 12.68 6.71
CA ASP A 316 -7.56 13.28 5.49
C ASP A 316 -8.52 14.30 4.88
N ILE A 317 -9.83 14.05 4.92
CA ILE A 317 -10.83 14.98 4.38
C ILE A 317 -10.87 16.26 5.21
N VAL A 318 -10.83 16.17 6.55
CA VAL A 318 -10.75 17.34 7.43
C VAL A 318 -9.46 18.13 7.18
N ARG A 319 -8.31 17.45 7.06
CA ARG A 319 -7.03 18.10 6.73
C ARG A 319 -7.07 18.75 5.34
N SER A 320 -7.67 18.08 4.37
CA SER A 320 -7.82 18.59 3.00
C SER A 320 -8.67 19.86 2.95
N ALA A 321 -9.77 19.91 3.70
CA ALA A 321 -10.57 21.12 3.84
C ALA A 321 -9.75 22.29 4.44
N GLN A 322 -8.91 22.01 5.44
CA GLN A 322 -8.00 22.99 6.01
C GLN A 322 -6.93 23.45 5.00
N ILE A 323 -6.33 22.52 4.23
CA ILE A 323 -5.35 22.83 3.19
C ILE A 323 -5.96 23.75 2.13
N VAL A 324 -7.16 23.43 1.64
CA VAL A 324 -7.84 24.22 0.61
C VAL A 324 -8.19 25.60 1.16
N ALA A 325 -8.73 25.70 2.38
CA ALA A 325 -9.03 26.98 3.01
C ALA A 325 -7.78 27.86 3.18
N THR A 326 -6.67 27.29 3.65
CA THR A 326 -5.39 28.00 3.73
C THR A 326 -4.88 28.43 2.36
N ALA A 327 -4.93 27.55 1.35
CA ALA A 327 -4.47 27.86 -0.01
C ALA A 327 -5.29 28.99 -0.66
N LEU A 328 -6.57 29.08 -0.35
CA LEU A 328 -7.48 30.16 -0.77
C LEU A 328 -7.32 31.47 0.01
N GLY A 329 -6.42 31.49 1.01
CA GLY A 329 -6.15 32.64 1.87
C GLY A 329 -7.20 32.86 2.96
N ASP A 330 -7.81 31.80 3.47
CA ASP A 330 -8.77 31.82 4.60
C ASP A 330 -8.50 30.66 5.59
N PRO A 331 -7.34 30.65 6.30
CA PRO A 331 -6.96 29.56 7.19
C PRO A 331 -7.88 29.40 8.43
N ARG A 332 -8.71 30.40 8.74
CA ARG A 332 -9.63 30.40 9.89
C ARG A 332 -11.10 30.23 9.46
N ASN A 333 -11.33 29.64 8.29
CA ASN A 333 -12.67 29.47 7.74
C ASN A 333 -13.63 28.75 8.73
N ALA A 334 -14.80 29.34 8.94
CA ALA A 334 -15.77 28.88 9.93
C ALA A 334 -16.33 27.48 9.62
N LYS A 335 -16.51 27.11 8.34
CA LYS A 335 -17.00 25.77 7.95
C LYS A 335 -15.98 24.68 8.26
N VAL A 336 -14.69 24.94 8.04
CA VAL A 336 -13.62 23.99 8.41
C VAL A 336 -13.57 23.79 9.92
N ALA A 337 -13.64 24.89 10.68
CA ALA A 337 -13.67 24.82 12.15
C ALA A 337 -14.91 24.04 12.65
N ALA A 338 -16.08 24.24 12.03
CA ALA A 338 -17.31 23.52 12.35
C ALA A 338 -17.21 22.02 12.02
N LEU A 339 -16.66 21.65 10.85
CA LEU A 339 -16.42 20.27 10.45
C LEU A 339 -15.51 19.56 11.46
N LYS A 340 -14.37 20.17 11.80
CA LYS A 340 -13.42 19.64 12.78
C LYS A 340 -14.07 19.40 14.14
N ARG A 341 -14.80 20.39 14.67
CA ARG A 341 -15.53 20.26 15.94
C ARG A 341 -16.59 19.17 15.91
N THR A 342 -17.29 19.02 14.79
CA THR A 342 -18.34 18.00 14.65
C THR A 342 -17.74 16.60 14.62
N MET A 343 -16.59 16.43 13.95
CA MET A 343 -15.84 15.18 13.94
C MET A 343 -15.34 14.81 15.36
N GLU A 344 -14.76 15.77 16.08
CA GLU A 344 -14.26 15.56 17.45
C GLU A 344 -15.38 15.20 18.45
N LYS A 345 -16.58 15.75 18.25
CA LYS A 345 -17.76 15.49 19.10
C LYS A 345 -18.50 14.20 18.77
N THR A 346 -18.19 13.56 17.65
CA THR A 346 -18.83 12.31 17.23
C THR A 346 -17.83 11.18 17.48
N PRO A 347 -17.78 10.59 18.69
CA PRO A 347 -16.88 9.47 18.93
C PRO A 347 -17.35 8.23 18.14
N PRO A 348 -16.43 7.31 17.78
CA PRO A 348 -16.81 6.02 17.22
C PRO A 348 -17.83 5.32 18.09
N SER A 349 -18.87 4.74 17.49
CA SER A 349 -19.87 3.99 18.24
C SER A 349 -19.21 2.83 19.01
N LYS A 350 -19.54 2.71 20.30
CA LYS A 350 -19.03 1.63 21.18
C LYS A 350 -19.59 0.25 20.83
N SER A 351 -20.64 0.19 20.02
CA SER A 351 -21.34 -1.03 19.66
C SER A 351 -21.61 -1.03 18.16
N VAL A 352 -20.82 -1.79 17.42
CA VAL A 352 -21.01 -2.05 16.00
C VAL A 352 -21.77 -3.38 15.86
N LYS A 353 -23.08 -3.34 15.64
CA LYS A 353 -23.95 -4.54 15.64
C LYS A 353 -24.76 -4.71 14.35
N THR A 354 -25.26 -3.63 13.78
CA THR A 354 -26.17 -3.68 12.62
C THR A 354 -25.37 -3.94 11.34
N LYS A 355 -25.64 -5.04 10.63
CA LYS A 355 -24.97 -5.35 9.35
C LYS A 355 -25.48 -4.42 8.24
N VAL A 356 -24.57 -3.68 7.62
CA VAL A 356 -24.90 -2.68 6.59
C VAL A 356 -24.29 -3.08 5.27
N PHE A 357 -25.10 -3.08 4.22
CA PHE A 357 -24.64 -3.11 2.84
C PHE A 357 -24.78 -1.71 2.23
N VAL A 358 -23.67 -1.12 1.81
CA VAL A 358 -23.66 0.19 1.13
C VAL A 358 -23.42 -0.03 -0.35
N GLN A 359 -24.43 0.21 -1.18
CA GLN A 359 -24.34 0.17 -2.63
C GLN A 359 -23.95 1.55 -3.16
N ILE A 360 -22.84 1.61 -3.89
CA ILE A 360 -22.31 2.85 -4.49
C ILE A 360 -22.24 2.77 -6.02
N GLY A 361 -22.92 1.82 -6.64
CA GLY A 361 -23.04 1.72 -8.09
C GLY A 361 -23.98 0.59 -8.49
N TRP A 362 -24.65 0.77 -9.62
CA TRP A 362 -25.59 -0.18 -10.21
C TRP A 362 -25.17 -0.45 -11.66
N GLU A 363 -24.93 -1.72 -12.01
CA GLU A 363 -24.50 -2.17 -13.34
C GLU A 363 -23.12 -1.62 -13.81
N PRO A 364 -22.00 -2.13 -13.25
CA PRO A 364 -21.93 -3.23 -12.29
C PRO A 364 -22.29 -2.78 -10.88
N LEU A 365 -22.73 -3.75 -10.06
CA LEU A 365 -22.90 -3.52 -8.63
C LEU A 365 -21.54 -3.21 -8.01
N VAL A 366 -21.45 -2.10 -7.27
CA VAL A 366 -20.24 -1.68 -6.55
C VAL A 366 -20.57 -1.40 -5.08
N THR A 367 -19.71 -1.84 -4.17
CA THR A 367 -19.79 -1.55 -2.73
C THR A 367 -18.43 -1.11 -2.20
N ILE A 368 -18.28 -0.99 -0.87
CA ILE A 368 -17.11 -0.43 -0.19
C ILE A 368 -16.45 -1.47 0.72
N SER A 369 -15.14 -1.36 0.92
CA SER A 369 -14.40 -2.13 1.95
C SER A 369 -13.88 -1.24 3.08
N HIS A 370 -13.17 -1.85 4.04
CA HIS A 370 -12.52 -1.16 5.15
C HIS A 370 -11.47 -0.12 4.70
N ALA A 371 -11.01 -0.19 3.45
CA ALA A 371 -10.03 0.75 2.88
C ALA A 371 -10.66 2.08 2.38
N THR A 372 -11.89 2.38 2.79
CA THR A 372 -12.62 3.60 2.37
C THR A 372 -13.03 4.45 3.56
N TYR A 373 -12.99 5.77 3.43
CA TYR A 373 -13.58 6.66 4.43
C TYR A 373 -15.09 6.44 4.61
N ILE A 374 -15.77 5.87 3.61
CA ILE A 374 -17.21 5.56 3.69
C ILE A 374 -17.45 4.46 4.74
N ASP A 375 -16.54 3.50 4.86
CA ASP A 375 -16.58 2.50 5.94
C ASP A 375 -16.36 3.15 7.32
N GLU A 376 -15.51 4.18 7.41
CA GLU A 376 -15.39 4.99 8.63
C GLU A 376 -16.71 5.69 8.99
N LEU A 377 -17.45 6.24 8.02
CA LEU A 377 -18.78 6.82 8.25
C LEU A 377 -19.77 5.78 8.79
N VAL A 378 -19.80 4.59 8.20
CA VAL A 378 -20.66 3.48 8.63
C VAL A 378 -20.33 3.06 10.07
N ARG A 379 -19.04 2.87 10.39
CA ARG A 379 -18.59 2.52 11.74
C ARG A 379 -18.86 3.62 12.76
N LEU A 380 -18.64 4.87 12.38
CA LEU A 380 -18.94 6.04 13.20
C LEU A 380 -20.42 6.10 13.57
N ALA A 381 -21.28 5.67 12.65
CA ALA A 381 -22.71 5.57 12.85
C ALA A 381 -23.17 4.30 13.60
N GLY A 382 -22.27 3.36 13.93
CA GLY A 382 -22.59 2.11 14.64
C GLY A 382 -22.93 0.92 13.74
N GLY A 383 -22.67 1.04 12.44
CA GLY A 383 -22.89 -0.01 11.45
C GLY A 383 -21.67 -0.90 11.25
N ALA A 384 -21.92 -2.16 10.90
CA ALA A 384 -20.93 -3.15 10.50
C ALA A 384 -21.02 -3.36 8.99
N ASN A 385 -20.07 -2.80 8.22
CA ASN A 385 -20.00 -3.03 6.78
C ASN A 385 -19.82 -4.52 6.48
N ILE A 386 -20.76 -5.12 5.74
CA ILE A 386 -20.71 -6.54 5.42
C ILE A 386 -19.56 -6.94 4.49
N PHE A 387 -18.86 -5.99 3.86
CA PHE A 387 -17.69 -6.20 3.02
C PHE A 387 -16.39 -5.63 3.62
N ALA A 388 -16.35 -5.39 4.94
CA ALA A 388 -15.14 -4.88 5.60
C ALA A 388 -13.93 -5.85 5.48
N ASP A 389 -14.18 -7.15 5.31
CA ASP A 389 -13.20 -8.24 5.24
C ASP A 389 -12.43 -8.32 3.90
N THR A 390 -12.89 -7.63 2.85
CA THR A 390 -12.19 -7.66 1.55
C THR A 390 -11.02 -6.67 1.49
N SER A 391 -9.98 -7.04 0.74
CA SER A 391 -8.83 -6.19 0.46
C SER A 391 -9.03 -5.26 -0.75
N VAL A 392 -10.03 -5.52 -1.59
CA VAL A 392 -10.36 -4.66 -2.74
C VAL A 392 -11.08 -3.41 -2.22
N LYS A 393 -10.61 -2.20 -2.58
CA LYS A 393 -11.18 -0.93 -2.07
C LYS A 393 -12.66 -0.74 -2.43
N TYR A 394 -13.01 -1.02 -3.68
CA TYR A 394 -14.37 -0.94 -4.21
C TYR A 394 -14.74 -2.28 -4.87
N PRO A 395 -15.11 -3.30 -4.08
CA PRO A 395 -15.43 -4.63 -4.60
C PRO A 395 -16.70 -4.58 -5.46
N ARG A 396 -16.80 -5.53 -6.39
CA ARG A 396 -17.94 -5.71 -7.31
C ARG A 396 -18.59 -7.07 -7.07
N PRO A 397 -19.26 -7.26 -5.91
CA PRO A 397 -19.85 -8.55 -5.58
C PRO A 397 -21.06 -8.83 -6.47
N ASN A 398 -21.39 -10.12 -6.60
CA ASN A 398 -22.66 -10.53 -7.18
C ASN A 398 -23.78 -10.41 -6.11
N PRO A 399 -25.06 -10.32 -6.53
CA PRO A 399 -26.18 -10.28 -5.60
C PRO A 399 -26.26 -11.47 -4.64
N GLU A 400 -25.85 -12.66 -5.08
CA GLU A 400 -25.89 -13.89 -4.29
C GLU A 400 -24.99 -13.79 -3.04
N GLU A 401 -23.81 -13.17 -3.16
CA GLU A 401 -22.90 -12.94 -2.04
C GLU A 401 -23.53 -12.01 -0.99
N ILE A 402 -24.23 -10.97 -1.44
CA ILE A 402 -24.92 -10.01 -0.57
C ILE A 402 -26.07 -10.70 0.18
N ILE A 403 -26.84 -11.53 -0.53
CA ILE A 403 -27.93 -12.31 0.05
C ILE A 403 -27.39 -13.30 1.10
N ALA A 404 -26.26 -13.96 0.82
CA ALA A 404 -25.62 -14.88 1.76
C ALA A 404 -25.09 -14.18 3.03
N ARG A 405 -24.55 -12.97 2.89
CA ARG A 405 -24.09 -12.15 4.03
C ARG A 405 -25.25 -11.58 4.86
N ASN A 406 -26.45 -11.51 4.28
CA ASN A 406 -27.73 -11.13 4.89
C ASN A 406 -27.65 -9.83 5.73
N PRO A 407 -27.47 -8.65 5.09
CA PRO A 407 -27.43 -7.38 5.79
C PRO A 407 -28.77 -7.03 6.45
N ASP A 408 -28.70 -6.36 7.60
CA ASP A 408 -29.86 -5.84 8.33
C ASP A 408 -30.35 -4.51 7.73
N VAL A 409 -29.46 -3.77 7.07
CA VAL A 409 -29.75 -2.50 6.38
C VAL A 409 -29.08 -2.47 5.02
N ILE A 410 -29.82 -2.03 4.01
CA ILE A 410 -29.26 -1.68 2.69
C ILE A 410 -29.34 -0.17 2.51
N VAL A 411 -28.21 0.44 2.15
CA VAL A 411 -28.09 1.85 1.80
C VAL A 411 -27.70 1.95 0.33
N ILE A 412 -28.57 2.51 -0.49
CA ILE A 412 -28.28 2.82 -1.91
C ILE A 412 -27.83 4.27 -2.00
N CYS A 413 -26.61 4.49 -2.45
CA CYS A 413 -26.12 5.83 -2.76
C CYS A 413 -26.64 6.28 -4.12
N ARG A 414 -27.34 7.42 -4.16
CA ARG A 414 -27.78 8.06 -5.39
C ARG A 414 -26.60 8.82 -5.99
N LEU A 415 -25.91 8.23 -6.96
CA LEU A 415 -24.75 8.83 -7.63
C LEU A 415 -25.11 9.93 -8.65
N THR A 416 -26.26 9.80 -9.29
CA THR A 416 -26.74 10.71 -10.33
C THR A 416 -28.07 11.32 -9.92
N ASP A 417 -28.38 12.51 -10.45
CA ASP A 417 -29.67 13.16 -10.21
C ASP A 417 -30.82 12.46 -10.94
N THR A 418 -30.52 11.53 -11.87
CA THR A 418 -31.49 10.69 -12.56
C THR A 418 -31.96 9.55 -11.64
N GLY A 419 -33.27 9.48 -11.37
CA GLY A 419 -33.86 8.49 -10.46
C GLY A 419 -33.79 7.03 -10.94
N ASP A 420 -33.62 6.81 -12.24
CA ASP A 420 -33.76 5.50 -12.90
C ASP A 420 -32.83 4.41 -12.33
N GLU A 421 -31.61 4.77 -11.95
CA GLU A 421 -30.64 3.82 -11.37
C GLU A 421 -31.08 3.34 -9.99
N VAL A 422 -31.49 4.28 -9.14
CA VAL A 422 -31.97 4.01 -7.78
C VAL A 422 -33.25 3.20 -7.82
N ASP A 423 -34.19 3.57 -8.70
CA ASP A 423 -35.48 2.91 -8.81
C ASP A 423 -35.32 1.45 -9.25
N ARG A 424 -34.43 1.18 -10.23
CA ARG A 424 -34.08 -0.19 -10.65
C ARG A 424 -33.40 -0.97 -9.54
N ALA A 425 -32.45 -0.37 -8.82
CA ALA A 425 -31.80 -1.01 -7.68
C ALA A 425 -32.79 -1.37 -6.58
N ARG A 426 -33.71 -0.47 -6.22
CA ARG A 426 -34.77 -0.76 -5.23
C ARG A 426 -35.65 -1.91 -5.68
N ALA A 427 -36.20 -1.83 -6.90
CA ALA A 427 -37.06 -2.87 -7.46
C ALA A 427 -36.37 -4.24 -7.51
N PHE A 428 -35.06 -4.27 -7.74
CA PHE A 428 -34.26 -5.49 -7.66
C PHE A 428 -34.21 -6.06 -6.24
N TRP A 429 -33.81 -5.27 -5.25
CA TRP A 429 -33.67 -5.74 -3.87
C TRP A 429 -34.99 -6.17 -3.24
N GLU A 430 -36.08 -5.47 -3.56
CA GLU A 430 -37.43 -5.79 -3.09
C GLU A 430 -37.91 -7.19 -3.51
N ARG A 431 -37.29 -7.84 -4.51
CA ARG A 431 -37.62 -9.23 -4.86
C ARG A 431 -37.18 -10.24 -3.80
N PHE A 432 -36.24 -9.89 -2.93
CA PHE A 432 -35.65 -10.80 -1.95
C PHE A 432 -36.29 -10.66 -0.56
N GLN A 433 -37.58 -11.01 -0.47
CA GLN A 433 -38.42 -10.85 0.73
C GLN A 433 -37.91 -11.57 2.00
N LYS A 434 -36.97 -12.52 1.85
CA LYS A 434 -36.33 -13.22 2.98
C LYS A 434 -35.11 -12.49 3.56
N LEU A 435 -34.57 -11.50 2.85
CA LEU A 435 -33.40 -10.74 3.29
C LEU A 435 -33.78 -9.86 4.48
N ASN A 436 -32.94 -9.78 5.52
CA ASN A 436 -33.26 -9.05 6.76
C ASN A 436 -33.62 -7.59 6.47
N ALA A 437 -32.81 -6.90 5.65
CA ALA A 437 -33.09 -5.51 5.26
C ALA A 437 -34.46 -5.33 4.60
N ILE A 438 -34.89 -6.25 3.75
CA ILE A 438 -36.17 -6.13 3.02
C ILE A 438 -37.34 -6.53 3.90
N LYS A 439 -37.21 -7.66 4.60
CA LYS A 439 -38.20 -8.15 5.57
C LYS A 439 -38.55 -7.10 6.63
N ASN A 440 -37.57 -6.29 7.04
CA ASN A 440 -37.74 -5.28 8.09
C ASN A 440 -37.92 -3.85 7.52
N HIS A 441 -38.12 -3.68 6.21
CA HIS A 441 -38.28 -2.37 5.54
C HIS A 441 -37.11 -1.38 5.78
N ARG A 442 -35.89 -1.90 5.82
CA ARG A 442 -34.63 -1.18 6.05
C ARG A 442 -33.80 -1.02 4.77
N LEU A 443 -34.46 -0.64 3.68
CA LEU A 443 -33.86 -0.25 2.41
C LEU A 443 -33.94 1.27 2.28
N TYR A 444 -32.80 1.95 2.33
CA TYR A 444 -32.72 3.42 2.33
C TYR A 444 -31.94 3.93 1.13
N VAL A 445 -32.28 5.13 0.67
CA VAL A 445 -31.55 5.84 -0.38
C VAL A 445 -30.91 7.07 0.24
N MET A 446 -29.62 7.26 0.02
CA MET A 446 -28.88 8.42 0.51
C MET A 446 -28.31 9.24 -0.66
N PRO A 447 -28.27 10.58 -0.56
CA PRO A 447 -27.62 11.44 -1.56
C PRO A 447 -26.11 11.17 -1.67
N VAL A 448 -25.55 11.37 -2.87
CA VAL A 448 -24.09 11.29 -3.13
C VAL A 448 -23.25 12.12 -2.14
N ASP A 449 -23.77 13.27 -1.72
CA ASP A 449 -23.07 14.25 -0.86
C ASP A 449 -22.87 13.81 0.57
N TRP A 450 -23.63 12.80 0.99
CA TRP A 450 -23.59 12.31 2.35
C TRP A 450 -22.60 11.16 2.52
N LEU A 451 -22.24 10.47 1.44
CA LEU A 451 -21.40 9.27 1.49
C LEU A 451 -20.21 9.34 0.53
N THR A 452 -20.47 9.43 -0.77
CA THR A 452 -19.45 9.19 -1.81
C THR A 452 -18.73 10.45 -2.29
N LYS A 453 -19.15 11.64 -1.81
CA LYS A 453 -18.49 12.90 -2.11
C LYS A 453 -17.78 13.47 -0.87
N PRO A 454 -16.43 13.50 -0.84
CA PRO A 454 -15.71 14.06 0.29
C PRO A 454 -15.92 15.58 0.36
N GLY A 455 -16.48 16.06 1.47
CA GLY A 455 -16.83 17.48 1.63
C GLY A 455 -17.46 17.79 2.99
N PHE A 456 -18.13 18.95 3.09
CA PHE A 456 -18.69 19.43 4.36
C PHE A 456 -19.98 18.72 4.81
N ASN A 457 -20.65 18.01 3.90
CA ASN A 457 -21.94 17.36 4.15
C ASN A 457 -21.83 15.92 4.71
N LEU A 458 -20.61 15.39 4.87
CA LEU A 458 -20.40 14.02 5.34
C LEU A 458 -20.99 13.78 6.73
N MET A 459 -20.95 14.77 7.62
CA MET A 459 -21.50 14.63 8.97
C MET A 459 -23.03 14.58 8.98
N ASP A 460 -23.70 15.11 7.97
CA ASP A 460 -25.15 14.90 7.81
C ASP A 460 -25.44 13.48 7.35
N GLY A 461 -24.56 12.89 6.53
CA GLY A 461 -24.57 11.46 6.24
C GLY A 461 -24.38 10.58 7.47
N VAL A 462 -23.47 10.93 8.39
CA VAL A 462 -23.30 10.21 9.66
C VAL A 462 -24.56 10.27 10.50
N LYS A 463 -25.18 11.45 10.65
CA LYS A 463 -26.43 11.61 11.41
C LYS A 463 -27.56 10.77 10.82
N GLU A 464 -27.67 10.75 9.49
CA GLU A 464 -28.69 9.95 8.83
C GLU A 464 -28.42 8.46 9.02
N LEU A 465 -27.18 8.01 8.88
CA LEU A 465 -26.80 6.63 9.19
C LEU A 465 -27.15 6.27 10.64
N GLN A 466 -26.84 7.13 11.61
CA GLN A 466 -27.21 6.91 13.01
C GLN A 466 -28.72 6.82 13.24
N ARG A 467 -29.51 7.51 12.42
CA ARG A 467 -30.98 7.47 12.49
C ARG A 467 -31.55 6.14 11.95
N ILE A 468 -30.91 5.56 10.93
CA ILE A 468 -31.41 4.35 10.24
C ILE A 468 -30.80 3.04 10.75
N LEU A 469 -29.72 3.10 11.55
CA LEU A 469 -29.03 1.95 12.15
C LEU A 469 -29.58 1.61 13.53
#